data_AF-A0A1F5K9T6-F1
#
_entry.id   AF-A0A1F5K9T6-F1
#
_cell.length_a   1.000
_cell.length_b   1.000
_cell.length_c   1.000
_cell.angle_alpha   90.00
_cell.angle_beta   90.00
_cell.angle_gamma   90.00
#
_symmetry.space_group_name_H-M   'P 1'
#
loop_
_entity.id
_entity.type
_entity.pdbx_description
1 polymer ?
#
loop_
_entity_poly.entity_id
_entity_poly.type
_entity_poly.pdbx_seq_one_letter_code
_entity_poly.pdbx_strand_id
1 'polypeptide(L)'
;MLGIGSQLKWFEGKIMYPSYQWRSPSKRRVPRLLIENRALEVGILIYVEEPWVVFEETDIKVDQIEMNKTEPLKLYQYKFQLLPAKFKRQNTYQWMSRPSNALLLFGKDLKYYIKAFKRSSP
;
A
#
# COMPACT_ATOMS: atom_id res chain seq x y z
N MET A 1 12.40 -25.39 -13.68
CA MET A 1 12.30 -23.94 -13.42
C MET A 1 11.31 -23.76 -12.28
N LEU A 2 11.79 -23.66 -11.03
CA LEU A 2 10.92 -23.43 -9.87
C LEU A 2 10.15 -22.14 -10.12
N GLY A 3 8.82 -22.24 -10.21
CA GLY A 3 7.96 -21.07 -10.37
C GLY A 3 8.22 -20.14 -9.19
N ILE A 4 8.92 -19.03 -9.46
CA ILE A 4 9.16 -17.97 -8.48
C ILE A 4 7.80 -17.30 -8.25
N GLY A 5 6.95 -17.98 -7.48
CA GLY A 5 5.89 -17.31 -6.74
C GLY A 5 6.58 -16.20 -5.97
N SER A 6 6.14 -14.96 -6.17
CA SER A 6 6.62 -13.78 -5.45
C SER A 6 6.67 -14.10 -3.96
N GLN A 7 7.86 -14.42 -3.43
CA GLN A 7 8.03 -14.72 -2.02
C GLN A 7 7.78 -13.41 -1.27
N LEU A 8 6.65 -13.36 -0.58
CA LEU A 8 6.39 -12.37 0.46
C LEU A 8 7.46 -12.58 1.53
N LYS A 9 8.24 -11.55 1.83
CA LYS A 9 9.21 -11.59 2.93
C LYS A 9 8.64 -10.82 4.12
N TRP A 10 8.76 -11.40 5.30
CA TRP A 10 8.49 -10.73 6.57
C TRP A 10 9.83 -10.32 7.17
N PHE A 11 9.98 -9.06 7.53
CA PHE A 11 11.22 -8.54 8.11
C PHE A 11 10.90 -7.38 9.04
N GLU A 12 11.28 -7.48 10.32
CA GLU A 12 11.07 -6.42 11.33
C GLU A 12 9.61 -5.91 11.38
N GLY A 13 8.64 -6.82 11.32
CA GLY A 13 7.21 -6.46 11.31
C GLY A 13 6.69 -5.89 9.99
N LYS A 14 7.55 -5.73 8.97
CA LYS A 14 7.18 -5.26 7.63
C LYS A 14 6.93 -6.42 6.70
N ILE A 15 5.97 -6.24 5.80
CA ILE A 15 5.76 -7.15 4.67
C ILE A 15 6.44 -6.55 3.45
N MET A 16 7.29 -7.32 2.80
CA MET A 16 8.06 -6.91 1.62
C MET A 16 7.61 -7.73 0.42
N TYR A 17 7.18 -7.04 -0.62
CA TYR A 17 6.74 -7.63 -1.89
C TYR A 17 7.66 -7.21 -3.03
N PRO A 18 7.99 -8.07 -4.01
CA PRO A 18 8.89 -7.67 -5.08
C PRO A 18 8.35 -6.48 -5.90
N SER A 19 9.14 -5.40 -6.00
CA SER A 19 8.71 -4.14 -6.64
C SER A 19 8.55 -4.23 -8.15
N TYR A 20 9.27 -5.14 -8.81
CA TYR A 20 9.23 -5.31 -10.27
C TYR A 20 7.81 -5.57 -10.78
N GLN A 21 6.97 -6.28 -10.01
CA GLN A 21 5.59 -6.55 -10.40
C GLN A 21 4.73 -5.28 -10.37
N TRP A 22 5.03 -4.36 -9.45
CA TRP A 22 4.26 -3.13 -9.23
C TRP A 22 4.60 -2.01 -10.21
N ARG A 23 5.65 -2.18 -11.04
CA ARG A 23 5.93 -1.27 -12.16
C ARG A 23 4.73 -1.17 -13.11
N SER A 24 4.04 -2.29 -13.36
CA SER A 24 2.77 -2.32 -14.10
C SER A 24 1.58 -1.94 -13.20
N PRO A 25 0.77 -0.92 -13.55
CA PRO A 25 -0.41 -0.54 -12.77
C PRO A 25 -1.37 -1.71 -12.49
N SER A 26 -1.64 -2.55 -13.49
CA SER A 26 -2.56 -3.70 -13.40
C SER A 26 -2.12 -4.80 -12.42
N LYS A 27 -0.87 -4.75 -11.93
CA LYS A 27 -0.28 -5.75 -11.05
C LYS A 27 -0.07 -5.24 -9.62
N ARG A 28 -0.42 -3.99 -9.31
CA ARG A 28 -0.31 -3.40 -7.97
C ARG A 28 -1.42 -3.92 -7.06
N ARG A 29 -1.15 -5.00 -6.36
CA ARG A 29 -2.13 -5.71 -5.54
C ARG A 29 -1.78 -5.60 -4.08
N VAL A 30 -2.69 -5.08 -3.28
CA VAL A 30 -2.50 -5.07 -1.83
C VAL A 30 -2.69 -6.51 -1.30
N PRO A 31 -1.75 -7.03 -0.48
CA PRO A 31 -1.93 -8.30 0.22
C PRO A 31 -3.23 -8.34 1.01
N ARG A 32 -4.03 -9.39 0.80
CA ARG A 32 -5.35 -9.55 1.43
C ARG A 32 -5.28 -9.55 2.96
N LEU A 33 -4.24 -10.17 3.52
CA LEU A 33 -3.98 -10.22 4.96
C LEU A 33 -3.90 -8.83 5.62
N LEU A 34 -3.31 -7.85 4.93
CA LEU A 34 -3.21 -6.47 5.44
C LEU A 34 -4.58 -5.79 5.48
N ILE A 35 -5.43 -6.09 4.50
CA ILE A 35 -6.76 -5.50 4.35
C ILE A 35 -7.74 -6.08 5.36
N GLU A 36 -7.72 -7.39 5.57
CA GLU A 36 -8.72 -8.07 6.41
C GLU A 36 -8.55 -7.83 7.90
N ASN A 37 -7.31 -7.76 8.38
CA ASN A 37 -7.05 -7.71 9.83
C ASN A 37 -6.51 -6.35 10.27
N ARG A 38 -5.47 -5.86 9.60
CA ARG A 38 -4.65 -4.76 10.15
C ARG A 38 -5.15 -3.38 9.73
N ALA A 39 -5.57 -3.23 8.48
CA ALA A 39 -6.08 -1.95 7.97
C ALA A 39 -7.36 -1.47 8.67
N LEU A 40 -8.10 -2.34 9.37
CA LEU A 40 -9.27 -1.96 10.18
C LEU A 40 -8.90 -1.46 11.58
N GLU A 41 -7.69 -1.74 12.06
CA GLU A 41 -7.21 -1.36 13.39
C GLU A 41 -6.26 -0.16 13.31
N VAL A 42 -5.29 -0.21 12.38
CA VAL A 42 -4.23 0.78 12.22
C VAL A 42 -4.04 1.18 10.75
N GLY A 43 -3.41 2.33 10.55
CA GLY A 43 -2.94 2.73 9.22
C GLY A 43 -1.76 1.87 8.76
N ILE A 44 -1.72 1.54 7.48
CA ILE A 44 -0.65 0.78 6.82
C ILE A 44 0.04 1.68 5.80
N LEU A 45 1.33 1.96 6.01
CA LEU A 45 2.17 2.64 5.02
C LEU A 45 2.53 1.69 3.90
N ILE A 46 2.47 2.21 2.67
CA ILE A 46 2.87 1.52 1.45
C ILE A 46 3.85 2.41 0.71
N TYR A 47 5.09 1.95 0.55
CA TYR A 47 6.14 2.69 -0.15
C TYR A 47 7.06 1.76 -0.93
N VAL A 48 7.93 2.33 -1.76
CA VAL A 48 8.89 1.55 -2.56
C VAL A 48 10.30 1.83 -2.07
N GLU A 49 10.98 0.78 -1.63
CA GLU A 49 12.41 0.75 -1.36
C GLU A 49 12.99 -0.39 -2.18
N GLU A 50 13.51 -0.07 -3.37
CA GLU A 50 13.95 -1.11 -4.31
C GLU A 50 14.95 -2.06 -3.64
N PRO A 51 14.79 -3.39 -3.82
CA PRO A 51 13.93 -4.07 -4.79
C PRO A 51 12.49 -4.39 -4.30
N TRP A 52 11.98 -3.71 -3.28
CA TRP A 52 10.75 -4.06 -2.57
C TRP A 52 9.68 -2.96 -2.58
N VAL A 53 8.42 -3.38 -2.56
CA VAL A 53 7.29 -2.62 -2.03
C VAL A 53 7.15 -3.04 -0.58
N VAL A 54 7.16 -2.06 0.30
CA VAL A 54 7.12 -2.28 1.73
C VAL A 54 5.73 -1.91 2.24
N PHE A 55 5.18 -2.78 3.07
CA PHE A 55 3.98 -2.53 3.86
C PHE A 55 4.38 -2.51 5.31
N GLU A 56 4.10 -1.41 5.99
CA GLU A 56 4.51 -1.15 7.37
C GLU A 56 3.30 -0.67 8.16
N GLU A 57 3.04 -1.28 9.30
CA GLU A 57 2.00 -0.82 10.21
C GLU A 57 2.44 0.49 10.87
N THR A 58 1.48 1.36 11.12
CA THR A 58 1.71 2.60 11.88
C THR A 58 1.10 2.48 13.28
N ASP A 59 1.57 3.35 14.18
CA ASP A 59 0.94 3.53 15.49
C ASP A 59 -0.37 4.36 15.42
N ILE A 60 -0.75 4.82 14.23
CA ILE A 60 -1.96 5.63 14.01
C ILE A 60 -3.16 4.70 13.91
N LYS A 61 -4.06 4.79 14.90
CA LYS A 61 -5.31 4.04 14.88
C LYS A 61 -6.27 4.58 13.82
N VAL A 62 -7.07 3.69 13.24
CA VAL A 62 -8.01 4.02 12.15
C VAL A 62 -8.98 5.16 12.48
N ASP A 63 -9.46 5.20 13.71
CA ASP A 63 -10.39 6.21 14.22
C ASP A 63 -9.78 7.62 14.24
N GLN A 64 -8.45 7.72 14.38
CA GLN A 64 -7.68 8.96 14.34
C GLN A 64 -7.35 9.43 12.92
N ILE A 65 -7.54 8.59 11.90
CA ILE A 65 -7.19 8.95 10.52
C ILE A 65 -8.25 9.87 9.92
N GLU A 66 -7.84 11.10 9.60
CA GLU A 66 -8.70 12.05 8.91
C GLU A 66 -9.07 11.57 7.49
N MET A 67 -10.36 11.63 7.18
CA MET A 67 -10.91 11.21 5.89
C MET A 67 -10.62 12.18 4.73
N ASN A 68 -9.99 13.33 5.01
CA ASN A 68 -9.67 14.32 4.00
C ASN A 68 -8.72 13.77 2.93
N LYS A 69 -8.98 14.13 1.67
CA LYS A 69 -8.14 13.78 0.51
C LYS A 69 -7.94 12.26 0.31
N THR A 70 -8.78 11.42 0.91
CA THR A 70 -8.77 9.96 0.75
C THR A 70 -9.47 9.54 -0.55
N GLU A 71 -9.09 8.37 -1.06
CA GLU A 71 -9.73 7.73 -2.19
C GLU A 71 -10.13 6.30 -1.80
N PRO A 72 -11.33 5.83 -2.18
CA PRO A 72 -11.69 4.44 -1.95
C PRO A 72 -10.77 3.53 -2.77
N LEU A 73 -10.31 2.44 -2.15
CA LEU A 73 -9.50 1.43 -2.79
C LEU A 73 -10.36 0.71 -3.84
N LYS A 74 -9.83 0.59 -5.06
CA LYS A 74 -10.56 -0.03 -6.17
C LYS A 74 -10.50 -1.55 -6.07
N LEU A 75 -11.65 -2.18 -6.21
CA LEU A 75 -11.75 -3.62 -6.43
C LEU A 75 -11.75 -3.89 -7.93
N TYR A 76 -10.86 -4.75 -8.39
CA TYR A 76 -10.85 -5.24 -9.76
C TYR A 76 -10.59 -6.74 -9.76
N GLN A 77 -11.48 -7.52 -10.39
CA GLN A 77 -11.44 -8.99 -10.39
C GLN A 77 -11.28 -9.57 -8.97
N TYR A 78 -12.09 -9.09 -8.02
CA TYR A 78 -12.05 -9.50 -6.61
C TYR A 78 -10.71 -9.28 -5.89
N LYS A 79 -9.85 -8.40 -6.44
CA LYS A 79 -8.55 -8.05 -5.86
C LYS A 79 -8.51 -6.56 -5.58
N PHE A 80 -7.98 -6.20 -4.42
CA PHE A 80 -7.70 -4.81 -4.06
C PHE A 80 -6.53 -4.29 -4.89
N GLN A 81 -6.84 -3.41 -5.83
CA GLN A 81 -5.86 -2.80 -6.70
C GLN A 81 -5.53 -1.39 -6.25
N LEU A 82 -4.23 -1.14 -6.20
CA LEU A 82 -3.70 0.17 -5.88
C LEU A 82 -3.51 0.96 -7.18
N LEU A 83 -4.59 1.62 -7.59
CA LEU A 83 -4.67 2.51 -8.75
C LEU A 83 -5.22 3.89 -8.34
N PRO A 84 -4.49 4.65 -7.50
CA PRO A 84 -5.00 5.91 -7.01
C PRO A 84 -5.15 6.87 -8.19
N ALA A 85 -6.37 7.37 -8.39
CA ALA A 85 -6.71 8.19 -9.53
C ALA A 85 -6.13 9.61 -9.40
N LYS A 86 -5.76 10.06 -8.19
CA LYS A 86 -5.13 11.37 -7.98
C LYS A 86 -3.77 11.53 -8.63
N PHE A 87 -3.00 10.46 -8.79
CA PHE A 87 -1.67 10.55 -9.38
C PHE A 87 -1.71 10.61 -10.92
N LYS A 88 -2.78 11.19 -11.49
CA LYS A 88 -3.05 11.30 -12.94
C LYS A 88 -1.95 11.98 -13.77
N ARG A 89 -0.91 12.57 -13.15
CA ARG A 89 0.24 13.18 -13.82
C ARG A 89 1.58 12.48 -13.58
N GLN A 90 1.66 11.57 -12.61
CA GLN A 90 2.90 10.85 -12.27
C GLN A 90 2.59 9.40 -11.92
N ASN A 91 3.34 8.45 -12.47
CA ASN A 91 3.16 7.05 -12.17
C ASN A 91 3.28 6.81 -10.64
N THR A 92 2.22 6.29 -9.99
CA THR A 92 2.18 6.05 -8.53
C THR A 92 3.40 5.27 -8.03
N TYR A 93 3.90 4.31 -8.82
CA TYR A 93 5.12 3.59 -8.49
C TYR A 93 6.31 4.55 -8.34
N GLN A 94 6.57 5.38 -9.36
CA GLN A 94 7.66 6.35 -9.35
C GLN A 94 7.49 7.38 -8.22
N TRP A 95 6.25 7.76 -7.91
CA TRP A 95 5.97 8.66 -6.79
C TRP A 95 6.31 8.02 -5.43
N MET A 96 5.93 6.75 -5.22
CA MET A 96 6.25 5.99 -4.00
C MET A 96 7.74 5.61 -3.89
N SER A 97 8.48 5.60 -4.99
CA SER A 97 9.94 5.39 -5.00
C SER A 97 10.74 6.59 -4.52
N ARG A 98 10.11 7.77 -4.35
CA ARG A 98 10.79 8.94 -3.80
C ARG A 98 10.91 8.79 -2.28
N PRO A 99 12.05 9.20 -1.69
CA PRO A 99 12.20 9.26 -0.25
C PRO A 99 11.04 10.05 0.40
N SER A 100 10.65 9.63 1.61
CA SER A 100 9.56 10.23 2.38
C SER A 100 8.15 10.10 1.80
N ASN A 101 7.95 9.54 0.60
CA ASN A 101 6.60 9.31 0.05
C ASN A 101 6.07 7.92 0.43
N ALA A 102 4.82 7.88 0.88
CA ALA A 102 4.09 6.65 1.13
C ALA A 102 2.60 6.85 0.82
N LEU A 103 1.88 5.75 0.66
CA LEU A 103 0.43 5.74 0.75
C LEU A 103 0.04 5.22 2.13
N LEU A 104 -0.97 5.83 2.74
CA LEU A 104 -1.60 5.31 3.95
C LEU A 104 -2.88 4.59 3.54
N LEU A 105 -2.90 3.29 3.78
CA LEU A 105 -4.05 2.41 3.62
C LEU A 105 -4.72 2.19 4.97
N PHE A 106 -6.04 2.28 5.01
CA PHE A 106 -6.83 2.01 6.20
C PHE A 106 -8.28 1.68 5.82
N GLY A 107 -9.05 1.10 6.73
CA GLY A 107 -10.42 0.67 6.52
C GLY A 107 -11.37 1.32 7.52
N LYS A 108 -12.47 1.89 7.03
CA LYS A 108 -13.51 2.54 7.84
C LYS A 108 -14.88 2.23 7.24
N ASP A 109 -15.88 1.96 8.08
CA ASP A 109 -17.24 1.64 7.64
C ASP A 109 -17.30 0.51 6.59
N LEU A 110 -16.53 -0.57 6.80
CA LEU A 110 -16.39 -1.73 5.90
C LEU A 110 -15.85 -1.41 4.49
N LYS A 111 -15.23 -0.24 4.32
CA LYS A 111 -14.58 0.19 3.08
C LYS A 111 -13.13 0.50 3.33
N TYR A 112 -12.31 0.27 2.32
CA TYR A 112 -10.87 0.55 2.37
C TYR A 112 -10.55 1.82 1.60
N TYR A 113 -9.65 2.61 2.15
CA TYR A 113 -9.26 3.91 1.65
C TYR A 113 -7.75 4.01 1.57
N ILE A 114 -7.29 4.84 0.63
CA ILE A 114 -5.90 5.20 0.48
C ILE A 114 -5.76 6.72 0.44
N LYS A 115 -4.72 7.26 1.05
CA LYS A 115 -4.33 8.67 0.88
C LYS A 115 -2.82 8.80 0.74
N ALA A 116 -2.37 9.86 0.08
CA ALA A 116 -0.95 10.21 0.09
C ALA A 116 -0.52 10.56 1.52
N PHE A 117 0.65 10.07 1.91
CA PHE A 117 1.21 10.26 3.24
C PHE A 117 2.71 10.54 3.15
N LYS A 118 3.24 11.19 4.18
CA LYS A 118 4.68 11.41 4.34
C LYS A 118 5.18 10.47 5.40
N ARG A 119 6.11 9.58 5.04
CA ARG A 119 6.87 8.84 6.04
C ARG A 119 7.92 9.78 6.60
N SER A 120 8.11 9.76 7.91
CA SER A 120 9.37 10.16 8.51
C SER A 120 10.44 9.34 7.78
N SER A 121 11.42 9.99 7.16
CA SER A 121 12.50 9.26 6.49
C SER A 121 13.12 8.25 7.46
N PRO A 122 13.66 7.12 6.98
CA PRO A 122 14.56 6.31 7.79
C PRO A 122 15.74 7.15 8.28
#